data_AF-A0A938BA20-F1
#
_entry.id   AF-A0A938BA20-F1
#
_cell.length_a   1.000
_cell.length_b   1.000
_cell.length_c   1.000
_cell.angle_alpha   90.00
_cell.angle_beta   90.00
_cell.angle_gamma   90.00
#
_symmetry.space_group_name_H-M   'P 1'
#
loop_
_entity.id
_entity.type
_entity.pdbx_description
1 polymer ?
#
loop_
_entity_poly.entity_id
_entity_poly.type
_entity_poly.pdbx_seq_one_letter_code
_entity_poly.pdbx_strand_id
1 'polypeptide(L)'
;MPANLPPQYLKVRRRYELAKTNEEKIETLTEMLALIPKHKGTDKLRASLRTNLSRIRKEEQTSRKAGKRIDEYHIKRQGAGQVILVGAPNVGKSKILAVLTNANPEVADYPFTTQKPIVGMMSFENIHIQLIDLPPVIGGSIQPQIMDMIRHTDLVLLVVSLGSDDALEEIESIRSSLEQAHIKLTLEAFEEKEIEEYSEEELLLIHVKAMIVGNKSDLEGSSARLDVLRELYAEEFPVIPISAETGNGLTQLKEQIYKSLDIIRVYTKAPSKPADKTEPIILPKGSTVIKAAEELHKDFVNELKYARIWGKGKYDGQSVSREEVLEDEDIVEFHL
;
A
#
# COMPACT_ATOMS: atom_id res chain seq x y z
N MET A 1 -31.43 7.28 -14.17
CA MET A 1 -30.58 8.46 -13.96
C MET A 1 -29.53 8.08 -12.94
N PRO A 2 -28.23 8.30 -13.21
CA PRO A 2 -27.24 8.22 -12.14
C PRO A 2 -27.69 9.15 -11.01
N ALA A 3 -27.65 8.66 -9.78
CA ALA A 3 -27.95 9.50 -8.63
C ALA A 3 -26.85 10.55 -8.54
N ASN A 4 -27.22 11.84 -8.57
CA ASN A 4 -26.27 12.91 -8.27
C ASN A 4 -25.88 12.79 -6.78
N LEU A 5 -24.66 12.32 -6.52
CA LEU A 5 -24.17 12.03 -5.17
C LEU A 5 -23.27 13.18 -4.71
N PRO A 6 -23.46 13.72 -3.49
CA PRO A 6 -22.62 14.81 -3.01
C PRO A 6 -21.12 14.44 -2.99
N PRO A 7 -20.19 15.37 -3.25
CA PRO A 7 -18.75 15.11 -3.18
C PRO A 7 -18.29 14.53 -1.84
N GLN A 8 -18.91 14.97 -0.74
CA GLN A 8 -18.67 14.41 0.60
C GLN A 8 -18.98 12.91 0.65
N TYR A 9 -20.06 12.46 0.02
CA TYR A 9 -20.39 11.02 -0.06
C TYR A 9 -19.31 10.24 -0.83
N LEU A 10 -18.76 10.81 -1.90
CA LEU A 10 -17.70 10.18 -2.70
C LEU A 10 -16.41 9.99 -1.88
N LYS A 11 -16.02 10.99 -1.07
CA LYS A 11 -14.89 10.86 -0.13
C LYS A 11 -15.11 9.72 0.87
N VAL A 12 -16.28 9.64 1.50
CA VAL A 12 -16.58 8.55 2.45
C VAL A 12 -16.64 7.19 1.75
N ARG A 13 -17.17 7.15 0.52
CA ARG A 13 -17.17 5.93 -0.29
C ARG A 13 -15.74 5.44 -0.55
N ARG A 14 -14.80 6.31 -0.89
CA ARG A 14 -13.39 5.94 -1.05
C ARG A 14 -12.82 5.36 0.24
N ARG A 15 -13.07 6.00 1.39
CA ARG A 15 -12.66 5.46 2.71
C ARG A 15 -13.28 4.08 2.99
N TYR A 16 -14.54 3.85 2.61
CA TYR A 16 -15.18 2.54 2.75
C TYR A 16 -14.50 1.47 1.88
N GLU A 17 -14.10 1.79 0.65
CA GLU A 17 -13.39 0.84 -0.24
C GLU A 17 -11.97 0.53 0.26
N LEU A 18 -11.33 1.47 0.97
CA LEU A 18 -10.00 1.31 1.57
C LEU A 18 -10.02 0.72 2.99
N ALA A 19 -11.21 0.58 3.59
CA ALA A 19 -11.36 0.14 4.97
C ALA A 19 -10.88 -1.31 5.14
N LYS A 20 -9.93 -1.53 6.05
CA LYS A 20 -9.29 -2.82 6.28
C LYS A 20 -10.03 -3.64 7.33
N THR A 21 -10.73 -2.97 8.24
CA THR A 21 -11.45 -3.62 9.34
C THR A 21 -12.96 -3.56 9.17
N ASN A 22 -13.66 -4.51 9.78
CA ASN A 22 -15.13 -4.47 9.83
C ASN A 22 -15.63 -3.23 10.60
N GLU A 23 -14.88 -2.77 11.60
CA GLU A 23 -15.19 -1.58 12.39
C GLU A 23 -15.17 -0.31 11.52
N GLU A 24 -14.07 -0.09 10.77
CA GLU A 24 -13.95 1.00 9.79
C GLU A 24 -15.05 0.92 8.71
N LYS A 25 -15.34 -0.30 8.21
CA LYS A 25 -16.42 -0.51 7.23
C LYS A 25 -17.79 -0.14 7.80
N ILE A 26 -18.05 -0.45 9.07
CA ILE A 26 -19.31 -0.10 9.75
C ILE A 26 -19.42 1.41 9.94
N GLU A 27 -18.34 2.06 10.37
CA GLU A 27 -18.29 3.51 10.56
C GLU A 27 -18.56 4.25 9.24
N THR A 28 -17.79 3.93 8.20
CA THR A 28 -17.91 4.55 6.88
C THR A 28 -19.27 4.29 6.23
N LEU A 29 -19.84 3.07 6.32
CA LEU A 29 -21.21 2.81 5.84
C LEU A 29 -22.27 3.63 6.58
N THR A 30 -22.08 3.86 7.88
CA THR A 30 -23.00 4.66 8.69
C THR A 30 -22.96 6.12 8.24
N GLU A 31 -21.76 6.65 8.00
CA GLU A 31 -21.55 8.00 7.49
C GLU A 31 -22.06 8.18 6.06
N MET A 32 -21.81 7.22 5.15
CA MET A 32 -22.38 7.21 3.79
C MET A 32 -23.91 7.28 3.81
N LEU A 33 -24.56 6.54 4.72
CA LEU A 33 -26.02 6.57 4.90
C LEU A 33 -26.54 7.90 5.44
N ALA A 34 -25.71 8.67 6.14
CA ALA A 34 -26.06 10.01 6.62
C ALA A 34 -25.96 11.06 5.50
N LEU A 35 -24.95 10.95 4.63
CA LEU A 35 -24.66 11.90 3.55
C LEU A 35 -25.51 11.69 2.29
N ILE A 36 -25.97 10.47 2.03
CA ILE A 36 -26.73 10.16 0.82
C ILE A 36 -28.09 10.90 0.77
N PRO A 37 -28.44 11.58 -0.34
CA PRO A 37 -29.73 12.26 -0.49
C PRO A 37 -30.92 11.32 -0.30
N LYS A 38 -32.03 11.82 0.23
CA LYS A 38 -33.24 11.02 0.53
C LYS A 38 -34.34 11.27 -0.50
N HIS A 39 -34.21 10.67 -1.68
CA HIS A 39 -35.21 10.78 -2.76
C HIS A 39 -35.27 9.51 -3.61
N LYS A 40 -36.30 9.39 -4.47
CA LYS A 40 -36.57 8.19 -5.30
C LYS A 40 -35.35 7.69 -6.11
N GLY A 41 -34.47 8.60 -6.53
CA GLY A 41 -33.24 8.26 -7.27
C GLY A 41 -32.17 7.49 -6.48
N THR A 42 -32.15 7.59 -5.15
CA THR A 42 -31.13 6.99 -4.26
C THR A 42 -31.66 5.84 -3.41
N ASP A 43 -32.97 5.55 -3.45
CA ASP A 43 -33.61 4.56 -2.57
C ASP A 43 -33.02 3.15 -2.72
N LYS A 44 -32.69 2.72 -3.95
CA LYS A 44 -32.03 1.42 -4.19
C LYS A 44 -30.64 1.35 -3.55
N LEU A 45 -29.85 2.42 -3.68
CA LEU A 45 -28.52 2.51 -3.10
C LEU A 45 -28.58 2.55 -1.56
N ARG A 46 -29.53 3.30 -1.00
CA ARG A 46 -29.76 3.31 0.45
C ARG A 46 -30.15 1.94 0.99
N ALA A 47 -30.97 1.20 0.25
CA ALA A 47 -31.34 -0.16 0.61
C ALA A 47 -30.13 -1.10 0.58
N SER A 48 -29.28 -1.02 -0.44
CA SER A 48 -28.07 -1.86 -0.51
C SER A 48 -27.07 -1.54 0.61
N LEU A 49 -26.83 -0.26 0.89
CA LEU A 49 -25.95 0.16 2.00
C LEU A 49 -26.45 -0.34 3.36
N ARG A 50 -27.75 -0.26 3.64
CA ARG A 50 -28.35 -0.81 4.89
C ARG A 50 -28.20 -2.32 4.98
N THR A 51 -28.42 -3.03 3.87
CA THR A 51 -28.23 -4.49 3.81
C THR A 51 -26.78 -4.86 4.09
N ASN A 52 -25.83 -4.17 3.47
CA ASN A 52 -24.40 -4.38 3.71
C ASN A 52 -24.02 -4.10 5.17
N LEU A 53 -24.47 -2.98 5.73
CA LEU A 53 -24.23 -2.62 7.14
C LEU A 53 -24.79 -3.68 8.10
N SER A 54 -26.00 -4.18 7.84
CA SER A 54 -26.60 -5.25 8.65
C SER A 54 -25.81 -6.55 8.56
N ARG A 55 -25.35 -6.91 7.35
CA ARG A 55 -24.52 -8.09 7.12
C ARG A 55 -23.19 -8.01 7.89
N ILE A 56 -22.44 -6.94 7.72
CA ILE A 56 -21.12 -6.76 8.36
C ILE A 56 -21.25 -6.74 9.89
N ARG A 57 -22.26 -6.06 10.45
CA ARG A 57 -22.53 -6.07 11.90
C ARG A 57 -22.82 -7.47 12.43
N LYS A 58 -23.57 -8.30 11.67
CA LYS A 58 -23.82 -9.70 12.05
C LYS A 58 -22.55 -10.53 12.00
N GLU A 59 -21.72 -10.36 10.97
CA GLU A 59 -20.42 -11.04 10.82
C GLU A 59 -19.45 -10.67 11.95
N GLU A 60 -19.42 -9.42 12.38
CA GLU A 60 -18.62 -8.97 13.53
C GLU A 60 -19.08 -9.62 14.85
N GLN A 61 -20.38 -9.77 15.05
CA GLN A 61 -20.95 -10.42 16.24
C GLN A 61 -20.73 -11.93 16.26
N THR A 62 -20.74 -12.60 15.10
CA THR A 62 -20.54 -14.05 14.99
C THR A 62 -19.06 -14.44 14.97
N SER A 63 -18.18 -13.61 14.40
CA SER A 63 -16.72 -13.83 14.42
C SER A 63 -16.11 -13.73 15.83
N ARG A 64 -16.77 -13.04 16.77
CA ARG A 64 -16.44 -13.11 18.21
C ARG A 64 -16.77 -14.47 18.86
N LYS A 65 -17.49 -15.39 18.18
CA LYS A 65 -17.96 -16.68 18.70
C LYS A 65 -17.52 -17.93 17.92
N ALA A 66 -16.99 -17.80 16.70
CA ALA A 66 -16.56 -18.94 15.89
C ALA A 66 -15.21 -18.67 15.22
N GLY A 67 -14.32 -19.68 15.25
CA GLY A 67 -13.00 -19.62 14.62
C GLY A 67 -13.05 -19.15 13.16
N LYS A 68 -12.18 -18.20 12.83
CA LYS A 68 -12.09 -17.49 11.55
C LYS A 68 -12.09 -18.45 10.36
N ARG A 69 -13.09 -18.34 9.49
CA ARG A 69 -13.00 -18.84 8.11
C ARG A 69 -12.02 -17.91 7.39
N ILE A 70 -10.82 -18.40 7.07
CA ILE A 70 -9.75 -17.61 6.43
C ILE A 70 -10.08 -17.50 4.95
N ASP A 71 -10.25 -16.27 4.46
CA ASP A 71 -10.37 -15.98 3.04
C ASP A 71 -8.98 -16.16 2.40
N GLU A 72 -8.88 -17.03 1.39
CA GLU A 72 -7.61 -17.53 0.86
C GLU A 72 -6.78 -16.46 0.10
N TYR A 73 -7.39 -15.30 -0.20
CA TYR A 73 -6.73 -14.14 -0.81
C TYR A 73 -6.45 -13.00 0.20
N HIS A 74 -6.85 -13.16 1.47
CA HIS A 74 -6.62 -12.15 2.49
C HIS A 74 -5.22 -12.32 3.10
N ILE A 75 -4.21 -11.77 2.40
CA ILE A 75 -2.83 -11.72 2.89
C ILE A 75 -2.74 -10.67 3.99
N LYS A 76 -2.42 -11.09 5.20
CA LYS A 76 -2.20 -10.16 6.31
C LYS A 76 -0.96 -9.32 5.99
N ARG A 77 -1.12 -7.99 6.11
CA ARG A 77 -0.01 -7.04 6.06
C ARG A 77 1.02 -7.40 7.14
N GLN A 78 2.28 -7.43 6.74
CA GLN A 78 3.43 -7.69 7.62
C GLN A 78 4.57 -6.75 7.30
N GLY A 79 5.44 -6.52 8.28
CA GLY A 79 6.61 -5.66 8.12
C GLY A 79 6.25 -4.19 7.91
N ALA A 80 7.20 -3.45 7.33
CA ALA A 80 7.17 -2.01 7.19
C ALA A 80 6.24 -1.51 6.07
N GLY A 81 5.87 -2.38 5.13
CA GLY A 81 4.98 -2.06 4.01
C GLY A 81 4.69 -3.29 3.17
N GLN A 82 3.63 -3.21 2.36
CA GLN A 82 3.21 -4.23 1.42
C GLN A 82 3.35 -3.71 -0.01
N VAL A 83 4.05 -4.49 -0.84
CA VAL A 83 4.38 -4.14 -2.23
C VAL A 83 3.95 -5.30 -3.13
N ILE A 84 3.22 -4.99 -4.19
CA ILE A 84 2.67 -5.97 -5.11
C ILE A 84 3.38 -5.89 -6.46
N LEU A 85 3.78 -7.03 -7.03
CA LEU A 85 4.33 -7.13 -8.39
C LEU A 85 3.20 -7.49 -9.36
N VAL A 86 2.98 -6.64 -10.37
CA VAL A 86 2.01 -6.84 -11.45
C VAL A 86 2.75 -6.85 -12.78
N GLY A 87 2.38 -7.72 -13.70
CA GLY A 87 3.00 -7.79 -15.02
C GLY A 87 2.59 -9.03 -15.81
N ALA A 88 2.87 -9.02 -17.10
CA ALA A 88 2.59 -10.12 -18.02
C ALA A 88 3.34 -11.42 -17.66
N PRO A 89 3.02 -12.57 -18.28
CA PRO A 89 3.81 -13.78 -18.15
C PRO A 89 5.27 -13.57 -18.57
N ASN A 90 6.21 -14.31 -17.98
CA ASN A 90 7.62 -14.33 -18.39
C ASN A 90 8.41 -13.00 -18.30
N VAL A 91 7.85 -11.94 -17.73
CA VAL A 91 8.59 -10.68 -17.44
C VAL A 91 9.59 -10.81 -16.29
N GLY A 92 9.48 -11.89 -15.49
CA GLY A 92 10.44 -12.24 -14.43
C GLY A 92 10.01 -11.90 -13.00
N LYS A 93 8.72 -11.67 -12.73
CA LYS A 93 8.20 -11.32 -11.40
C LYS A 93 8.67 -12.26 -10.28
N SER A 94 8.51 -13.57 -10.46
CA SER A 94 8.90 -14.57 -9.44
C SER A 94 10.40 -14.63 -9.21
N LYS A 95 11.21 -14.37 -10.24
CA LYS A 95 12.67 -14.24 -10.11
C LYS A 95 13.03 -12.99 -9.33
N ILE A 96 12.39 -11.85 -9.62
CA ILE A 96 12.58 -10.60 -8.86
C ILE A 96 12.25 -10.83 -7.39
N LEU A 97 11.10 -11.45 -7.08
CA LEU A 97 10.71 -11.79 -5.72
C LEU A 97 11.81 -12.61 -5.04
N ALA A 98 12.21 -13.74 -5.63
CA ALA A 98 13.20 -14.64 -5.05
C ALA A 98 14.56 -13.97 -4.78
N VAL A 99 15.03 -13.09 -5.68
CA VAL A 99 16.33 -12.42 -5.52
C VAL A 99 16.24 -11.27 -4.51
N LEU A 100 15.11 -10.56 -4.43
CA LEU A 100 14.94 -9.48 -3.45
C LEU A 100 14.79 -9.99 -2.01
N THR A 101 14.17 -11.16 -1.83
CA THR A 101 13.83 -11.73 -0.51
C THR A 101 14.91 -12.65 0.07
N ASN A 102 16.02 -12.87 -0.63
CA ASN A 102 17.17 -13.68 -0.17
C ASN A 102 16.81 -15.09 0.37
N ALA A 103 15.63 -15.62 0.02
CA ALA A 103 15.10 -16.88 0.55
C ALA A 103 14.10 -17.51 -0.43
N ASN A 104 14.05 -18.85 -0.45
CA ASN A 104 13.02 -19.63 -1.12
C ASN A 104 11.65 -19.09 -0.68
N PRO A 105 10.82 -18.56 -1.60
CA PRO A 105 9.50 -18.06 -1.25
C PRO A 105 8.71 -19.14 -0.50
N GLU A 106 8.04 -18.78 0.60
CA GLU A 106 7.14 -19.71 1.28
C GLU A 106 5.96 -20.00 0.34
N VAL A 107 6.01 -21.16 -0.34
CA VAL A 107 4.89 -21.67 -1.13
C VAL A 107 3.85 -22.17 -0.13
N ALA A 108 2.71 -21.51 -0.05
CA ALA A 108 1.62 -21.99 0.79
C ALA A 108 0.98 -23.23 0.14
N ASP A 109 1.21 -24.41 0.73
CA ASP A 109 0.67 -25.69 0.26
C ASP A 109 -0.85 -25.78 0.52
N TYR A 110 -1.65 -25.72 -0.55
CA TYR A 110 -3.08 -26.02 -0.50
C TYR A 110 -3.51 -26.88 -1.71
N PRO A 111 -4.35 -27.90 -1.53
CA PRO A 111 -4.85 -28.70 -2.64
C PRO A 111 -5.83 -27.88 -3.51
N PHE A 112 -5.81 -28.11 -4.83
CA PHE A 112 -6.59 -27.44 -5.90
C PHE A 112 -5.98 -26.12 -6.43
N THR A 113 -4.95 -26.24 -7.29
CA THR A 113 -4.16 -25.10 -7.80
C THR A 113 -4.66 -24.52 -9.13
N THR A 114 -5.00 -23.23 -9.10
CA THR A 114 -4.72 -22.26 -10.17
C THR A 114 -4.12 -21.00 -9.50
N GLN A 115 -2.78 -20.93 -9.45
CA GLN A 115 -1.91 -19.78 -9.13
C GLN A 115 -2.34 -18.88 -7.95
N LYS A 116 -1.90 -19.19 -6.72
CA LYS A 116 -2.01 -18.30 -5.55
C LYS A 116 -0.90 -17.24 -5.56
N PRO A 117 -1.12 -16.04 -4.99
CA PRO A 117 -0.04 -15.07 -4.79
C PRO A 117 1.08 -15.64 -3.92
N ILE A 118 2.33 -15.31 -4.25
CA ILE A 118 3.52 -15.75 -3.51
C ILE A 118 4.03 -14.59 -2.68
N VAL A 119 4.27 -14.81 -1.38
CA VAL A 119 4.75 -13.78 -0.46
C VAL A 119 6.22 -14.01 -0.16
N GLY A 120 7.00 -12.93 -0.06
CA GLY A 120 8.34 -12.99 0.48
C GLY A 120 8.72 -11.68 1.18
N MET A 121 9.67 -11.76 2.11
CA MET A 121 10.10 -10.62 2.92
C MET A 121 11.42 -10.08 2.39
N MET A 122 11.40 -8.86 1.87
CA MET A 122 12.60 -8.14 1.45
C MET A 122 13.21 -7.42 2.65
N SER A 123 14.41 -7.81 3.04
CA SER A 123 15.18 -7.05 4.04
C SER A 123 15.72 -5.76 3.42
N PHE A 124 15.51 -4.65 4.13
CA PHE A 124 16.10 -3.35 3.84
C PHE A 124 16.63 -2.78 5.16
N GLU A 125 17.95 -2.65 5.29
CA GLU A 125 18.62 -2.29 6.54
C GLU A 125 18.14 -3.17 7.72
N ASN A 126 17.48 -2.59 8.71
CA ASN A 126 16.94 -3.28 9.90
C ASN A 126 15.42 -3.53 9.84
N ILE A 127 14.80 -3.37 8.67
CA ILE A 127 13.35 -3.58 8.48
C ILE A 127 13.09 -4.64 7.41
N HIS A 128 11.87 -5.17 7.43
CA HIS A 128 11.39 -6.12 6.41
C HIS A 128 10.18 -5.54 5.69
N ILE A 129 10.17 -5.60 4.37
CA ILE A 129 9.07 -5.15 3.51
C ILE A 129 8.45 -6.38 2.85
N GLN A 130 7.13 -6.51 2.93
CA GLN A 130 6.40 -7.64 2.35
C GLN A 130 6.25 -7.43 0.84
N LEU A 131 6.82 -8.32 0.05
CA LEU A 131 6.64 -8.38 -1.39
C LEU A 131 5.64 -9.49 -1.73
N ILE A 132 4.75 -9.22 -2.68
CA ILE A 132 3.73 -10.17 -3.14
C ILE A 132 3.82 -10.28 -4.66
N ASP A 133 4.17 -11.46 -5.16
CA ASP A 133 4.10 -11.79 -6.58
C ASP A 133 2.71 -12.29 -6.92
N LEU A 134 2.04 -11.59 -7.84
CA LEU A 134 0.73 -11.97 -8.32
C LEU A 134 0.83 -12.92 -9.51
N PRO A 135 -0.18 -13.78 -9.70
CA PRO A 135 -0.35 -14.53 -10.93
C PRO A 135 -0.23 -13.61 -12.16
N PRO A 136 0.36 -14.09 -13.27
CA PRO A 136 0.52 -13.27 -14.47
C PRO A 136 -0.80 -12.72 -15.00
N VAL A 137 -0.77 -11.46 -15.41
CA VAL A 137 -1.91 -10.81 -16.06
C VAL A 137 -1.90 -11.20 -17.55
N ILE A 138 -2.95 -11.87 -18.01
CA ILE A 138 -3.08 -12.29 -19.42
C ILE A 138 -4.10 -11.39 -20.10
N GLY A 139 -3.68 -10.66 -21.15
CA GLY A 139 -4.55 -9.76 -21.92
C GLY A 139 -5.23 -8.69 -21.07
N GLY A 140 -4.56 -8.20 -20.03
CA GLY A 140 -5.09 -7.22 -19.08
C GLY A 140 -6.05 -7.78 -18.03
N SER A 141 -6.53 -9.03 -18.17
CA SER A 141 -7.53 -9.56 -17.24
C SER A 141 -6.95 -9.80 -15.84
N ILE A 142 -7.38 -8.99 -14.87
CA ILE A 142 -7.03 -9.12 -13.46
C ILE A 142 -8.28 -9.55 -12.68
N GLN A 143 -8.13 -10.59 -11.86
CA GLN A 143 -9.22 -11.15 -11.08
C GLN A 143 -9.69 -10.17 -10.00
N PRO A 144 -11.01 -10.11 -9.66
CA PRO A 144 -11.52 -9.19 -8.64
C PRO A 144 -10.83 -9.29 -7.28
N GLN A 145 -10.40 -10.50 -6.87
CA GLN A 145 -9.66 -10.70 -5.63
C GLN A 145 -8.29 -10.03 -5.66
N ILE A 146 -7.62 -10.05 -6.81
CA ILE A 146 -6.34 -9.37 -7.02
C ILE A 146 -6.54 -7.85 -7.03
N MET A 147 -7.62 -7.36 -7.65
CA MET A 147 -7.96 -5.94 -7.61
C MET A 147 -8.15 -5.45 -6.17
N ASP A 148 -8.83 -6.24 -5.34
CA ASP A 148 -9.01 -5.93 -3.92
C ASP A 148 -7.67 -5.85 -3.20
N MET A 149 -6.73 -6.79 -3.46
CA MET A 149 -5.38 -6.71 -2.91
C MET A 149 -4.63 -5.44 -3.36
N ILE A 150 -4.73 -5.08 -4.64
CA ILE A 150 -4.08 -3.88 -5.18
C ILE A 150 -4.63 -2.61 -4.52
N ARG A 151 -5.91 -2.54 -4.16
CA ARG A 151 -6.49 -1.36 -3.46
C ARG A 151 -5.88 -1.12 -2.08
N HIS A 152 -5.40 -2.18 -1.42
CA HIS A 152 -4.93 -2.11 -0.03
C HIS A 152 -3.41 -2.14 0.11
N THR A 153 -2.68 -2.30 -1.00
CA THR A 153 -1.21 -2.29 -1.03
C THR A 153 -0.68 -0.86 -0.88
N ASP A 154 0.57 -0.73 -0.42
CA ASP A 154 1.23 0.57 -0.32
C ASP A 154 1.91 0.98 -1.62
N LEU A 155 2.32 0.00 -2.42
CA LEU A 155 3.03 0.21 -3.68
C LEU A 155 2.76 -0.93 -4.67
N VAL A 156 2.65 -0.59 -5.96
CA VAL A 156 2.62 -1.51 -7.09
C VAL A 156 3.90 -1.39 -7.91
N LEU A 157 4.53 -2.52 -8.21
CA LEU A 157 5.62 -2.61 -9.18
C LEU A 157 5.04 -3.14 -10.50
N LEU A 158 4.95 -2.27 -11.50
CA LEU A 158 4.63 -2.66 -12.88
C LEU A 158 5.88 -3.25 -13.53
N VAL A 159 5.96 -4.57 -13.57
CA VAL A 159 7.11 -5.29 -14.10
C VAL A 159 6.92 -5.55 -15.59
N VAL A 160 7.85 -5.05 -16.40
CA VAL A 160 7.92 -5.29 -17.85
C VAL A 160 9.28 -5.86 -18.24
N SER A 161 9.34 -6.52 -19.40
CA SER A 161 10.58 -7.08 -19.95
C SER A 161 11.21 -6.12 -20.97
N LEU A 162 12.41 -5.62 -20.69
CA LEU A 162 13.23 -4.85 -21.64
C LEU A 162 13.82 -5.70 -22.78
N GLY A 163 13.57 -7.00 -22.76
CA GLY A 163 13.87 -7.91 -23.88
C GLY A 163 12.73 -8.10 -24.87
N SER A 164 11.53 -7.54 -24.62
CA SER A 164 10.39 -7.60 -25.56
C SER A 164 9.97 -6.21 -26.01
N ASP A 165 9.40 -6.11 -27.20
CA ASP A 165 8.83 -4.87 -27.73
C ASP A 165 7.39 -4.61 -27.21
N ASP A 166 6.78 -5.59 -26.54
CA ASP A 166 5.39 -5.54 -26.06
C ASP A 166 5.19 -4.71 -24.77
N ALA A 167 6.27 -4.20 -24.16
CA ALA A 167 6.24 -3.57 -22.84
C ALA A 167 5.20 -2.44 -22.72
N LEU A 168 5.04 -1.64 -23.78
CA LEU A 168 4.07 -0.52 -23.82
C LEU A 168 2.63 -1.04 -23.81
N GLU A 169 2.33 -2.03 -24.65
CA GLU A 169 0.99 -2.63 -24.73
C GLU A 169 0.63 -3.32 -23.41
N GLU A 170 1.58 -4.01 -22.78
CA GLU A 170 1.39 -4.65 -21.48
C GLU A 170 1.05 -3.64 -20.37
N ILE A 171 1.75 -2.51 -20.31
CA ILE A 171 1.50 -1.44 -19.34
C ILE A 171 0.08 -0.88 -19.53
N GLU A 172 -0.27 -0.49 -20.76
CA GLU A 172 -1.57 0.12 -21.03
C GLU A 172 -2.73 -0.87 -20.82
N SER A 173 -2.53 -2.14 -21.13
CA SER A 173 -3.51 -3.20 -20.86
C SER A 173 -3.80 -3.37 -19.37
N ILE A 174 -2.74 -3.35 -18.54
CA ILE A 174 -2.86 -3.42 -17.08
C ILE A 174 -3.53 -2.15 -16.54
N ARG A 175 -3.10 -0.96 -16.98
CA ARG A 175 -3.68 0.33 -16.56
C ARG A 175 -5.17 0.39 -16.87
N SER A 176 -5.56 0.11 -18.10
CA SER A 176 -6.97 0.13 -18.53
C SER A 176 -7.83 -0.80 -17.66
N SER A 177 -7.32 -1.98 -17.33
CA SER A 177 -8.04 -2.95 -16.51
C SER A 177 -8.19 -2.49 -15.06
N LEU A 178 -7.16 -1.84 -14.50
CA LEU A 178 -7.22 -1.22 -13.17
C LEU A 178 -8.19 -0.04 -13.13
N GLU A 179 -8.18 0.82 -14.16
CA GLU A 179 -9.08 1.97 -14.27
C GLU A 179 -10.56 1.55 -14.36
N GLN A 180 -10.85 0.47 -15.08
CA GLN A 180 -12.20 -0.14 -15.10
C GLN A 180 -12.65 -0.61 -13.70
N ALA A 181 -11.71 -0.97 -12.83
CA ALA A 181 -11.97 -1.29 -11.43
C ALA A 181 -11.89 -0.08 -10.49
N HIS A 182 -11.82 1.14 -11.05
CA HIS A 182 -11.64 2.42 -10.37
C HIS A 182 -10.32 2.53 -9.57
N ILE A 183 -9.27 1.85 -10.02
CA ILE A 183 -7.93 1.94 -9.44
C ILE A 183 -7.07 2.76 -10.40
N LYS A 184 -6.52 3.87 -9.92
CA LYS A 184 -5.58 4.71 -10.66
C LYS A 184 -4.19 4.55 -10.06
N LEU A 185 -3.23 4.19 -10.89
CA LEU A 185 -1.83 4.16 -10.50
C LEU A 185 -1.26 5.59 -10.53
N THR A 186 -0.50 5.99 -9.51
CA THR A 186 0.08 7.34 -9.40
C THR A 186 1.51 7.31 -8.87
N LEU A 187 2.25 8.41 -9.07
CA LEU A 187 3.58 8.62 -8.45
C LEU A 187 3.47 8.79 -6.93
N GLU A 188 2.53 9.64 -6.51
CA GLU A 188 2.37 10.08 -5.12
C GLU A 188 1.07 9.56 -4.51
N ALA A 189 1.00 9.55 -3.18
CA ALA A 189 -0.25 9.28 -2.48
C ALA A 189 -1.29 10.35 -2.87
N PHE A 190 -2.56 9.97 -2.87
CA PHE A 190 -3.61 10.98 -3.00
C PHE A 190 -3.61 11.87 -1.76
N GLU A 191 -3.20 13.13 -1.92
CA GLU A 191 -3.34 14.15 -0.89
C GLU A 191 -4.80 14.62 -0.84
N GLU A 192 -5.42 14.52 0.32
CA GLU A 192 -6.75 15.08 0.55
C GLU A 192 -6.68 16.62 0.56
N LYS A 193 -6.69 17.23 -0.63
CA LYS A 193 -6.92 18.66 -0.80
C LYS A 193 -8.41 19.01 -0.62
N GLU A 194 -8.70 20.31 -0.70
CA GLU A 194 -10.08 20.81 -0.66
C GLU A 194 -10.94 20.11 -1.73
N ILE A 195 -12.19 19.82 -1.36
CA ILE A 195 -13.13 19.03 -2.20
C ILE A 195 -13.32 19.65 -3.59
N GLU A 196 -13.17 20.97 -3.69
CA GLU A 196 -13.49 21.79 -4.86
C GLU A 196 -12.47 21.66 -6.00
N GLU A 197 -11.29 21.10 -5.74
CA GLU A 197 -10.22 20.93 -6.74
C GLU A 197 -10.35 19.63 -7.54
N TYR A 198 -11.16 18.67 -7.09
CA TYR A 198 -11.28 17.35 -7.73
C TYR A 198 -12.61 17.19 -8.45
N SER A 199 -12.56 16.61 -9.64
CA SER A 199 -13.74 16.15 -10.35
C SER A 199 -14.42 14.99 -9.60
N GLU A 200 -15.73 14.80 -9.82
CA GLU A 200 -16.46 13.64 -9.26
C GLU A 200 -15.83 12.31 -9.68
N GLU A 201 -15.29 12.24 -10.90
CA GLU A 201 -14.59 11.09 -11.45
C GLU A 201 -13.31 10.79 -10.66
N GLU A 202 -12.51 11.81 -10.34
CA GLU A 202 -11.31 11.64 -9.52
C GLU A 202 -11.64 11.18 -8.11
N LEU A 203 -12.69 11.72 -7.49
CA LEU A 203 -13.13 11.30 -6.14
C LEU A 203 -13.59 9.85 -6.08
N LEU A 204 -14.00 9.25 -7.20
CA LEU A 204 -14.38 7.84 -7.30
C LEU A 204 -13.19 6.89 -7.42
N LEU A 205 -12.02 7.39 -7.81
CA LEU A 205 -10.83 6.56 -8.02
C LEU A 205 -10.13 6.24 -6.70
N ILE A 206 -9.55 5.05 -6.61
CA ILE A 206 -8.62 4.64 -5.57
C ILE A 206 -7.22 4.82 -6.15
N HIS A 207 -6.44 5.71 -5.54
CA HIS A 207 -5.09 6.00 -5.99
C HIS A 207 -4.12 5.07 -5.27
N VAL A 208 -3.32 4.36 -6.05
CA VAL A 208 -2.30 3.43 -5.55
C VAL A 208 -0.97 3.84 -6.13
N LYS A 209 0.04 4.03 -5.29
CA LYS A 209 1.37 4.38 -5.77
C LYS A 209 1.92 3.27 -6.65
N ALA A 210 2.63 3.65 -7.71
CA ALA A 210 3.27 2.70 -8.60
C ALA A 210 4.64 3.18 -9.09
N MET A 211 5.44 2.20 -9.52
CA MET A 211 6.64 2.43 -10.30
C MET A 211 6.78 1.36 -11.38
N ILE A 212 7.51 1.67 -12.44
CA ILE A 212 7.79 0.74 -13.53
C ILE A 212 9.16 0.10 -13.27
N VAL A 213 9.19 -1.23 -13.30
CA VAL A 213 10.41 -2.02 -13.18
C VAL A 213 10.70 -2.67 -14.54
N GLY A 214 11.66 -2.10 -15.25
CA GLY A 214 12.15 -2.64 -16.52
C GLY A 214 13.15 -3.76 -16.29
N ASN A 215 12.68 -5.01 -16.25
CA ASN A 215 13.53 -6.17 -16.01
C ASN A 215 14.23 -6.65 -17.29
N LYS A 216 15.26 -7.50 -17.14
CA LYS A 216 16.09 -8.04 -18.23
C LYS A 216 16.90 -6.96 -18.96
N SER A 217 17.42 -5.99 -18.21
CA SER A 217 18.30 -4.93 -18.73
C SER A 217 19.65 -5.45 -19.25
N ASP A 218 19.95 -6.74 -19.07
CA ASP A 218 21.09 -7.44 -19.63
C ASP A 218 20.91 -7.87 -21.10
N LEU A 219 19.68 -7.86 -21.62
CA LEU A 219 19.40 -8.31 -22.99
C LEU A 219 19.70 -7.23 -24.04
N GLU A 220 19.93 -7.69 -25.27
CA GLU A 220 20.18 -6.82 -26.42
C GLU A 220 18.98 -5.91 -26.72
N GLY A 221 19.26 -4.65 -27.05
CA GLY A 221 18.24 -3.63 -27.32
C GLY A 221 17.55 -3.06 -26.06
N SER A 222 17.86 -3.57 -24.87
CA SER A 222 17.24 -3.11 -23.62
C SER A 222 17.43 -1.62 -23.34
N SER A 223 18.60 -1.06 -23.67
CA SER A 223 18.86 0.38 -23.50
C SER A 223 17.91 1.25 -24.31
N ALA A 224 17.70 0.92 -25.59
CA ALA A 224 16.81 1.70 -26.45
C ALA A 224 15.35 1.61 -25.97
N ARG A 225 14.90 0.43 -25.53
CA ARG A 225 13.55 0.25 -24.98
C ARG A 225 13.37 0.97 -23.64
N LEU A 226 14.40 0.99 -22.81
CA LEU A 226 14.40 1.74 -21.56
C LEU A 226 14.28 3.26 -21.81
N ASP A 227 14.97 3.78 -22.83
CA ASP A 227 14.89 5.19 -23.19
C ASP A 227 13.45 5.57 -23.63
N VAL A 228 12.81 4.73 -24.44
CA VAL A 228 11.39 4.90 -24.81
C VAL A 228 10.48 4.87 -23.59
N LEU A 229 10.65 3.91 -22.67
CA LEU A 229 9.84 3.84 -21.45
C LEU A 229 10.01 5.09 -20.57
N ARG A 230 11.23 5.64 -20.49
CA ARG A 230 11.49 6.86 -19.74
C ARG A 230 10.86 8.08 -20.41
N GLU A 231 10.98 8.20 -21.73
CA GLU A 231 10.36 9.30 -22.48
C GLU A 231 8.85 9.33 -22.27
N LEU A 232 8.19 8.17 -22.23
CA LEU A 232 6.74 8.08 -22.11
C LEU A 232 6.23 8.17 -20.67
N TYR A 233 6.95 7.58 -19.70
CA TYR A 233 6.39 7.36 -18.36
C TYR A 233 7.17 7.98 -17.21
N ALA A 234 8.38 8.54 -17.42
CA ALA A 234 9.19 9.03 -16.29
C ALA A 234 8.57 10.23 -15.55
N GLU A 235 7.65 10.96 -16.19
CA GLU A 235 6.88 12.03 -15.54
C GLU A 235 5.74 11.50 -14.65
N GLU A 236 5.20 10.31 -14.97
CA GLU A 236 4.09 9.69 -14.23
C GLU A 236 4.57 8.67 -13.19
N PHE A 237 5.68 7.99 -13.45
CA PHE A 237 6.18 6.88 -12.65
C PHE A 237 7.71 6.83 -12.62
N PRO A 238 8.35 6.44 -11.51
CA PRO A 238 9.75 6.10 -11.52
C PRO A 238 9.98 4.89 -12.42
N VAL A 239 10.95 4.96 -13.34
CA VAL A 239 11.32 3.85 -14.22
C VAL A 239 12.67 3.29 -13.81
N ILE A 240 12.67 2.12 -13.17
CA ILE A 240 13.86 1.49 -12.60
C ILE A 240 14.27 0.28 -13.46
N PRO A 241 15.39 0.36 -14.19
CA PRO A 241 15.90 -0.78 -14.94
C PRO A 241 16.63 -1.75 -14.02
N ILE A 242 16.35 -3.05 -14.16
CA ILE A 242 17.03 -4.11 -13.42
C ILE A 242 17.33 -5.30 -14.32
N SER A 243 18.26 -6.13 -13.85
CA SER A 243 18.43 -7.49 -14.33
C SER A 243 18.35 -8.43 -13.14
N ALA A 244 17.22 -9.12 -12.98
CA ALA A 244 17.07 -10.14 -11.95
C ALA A 244 17.99 -11.35 -12.18
N GLU A 245 18.57 -11.49 -13.38
CA GLU A 245 19.53 -12.55 -13.69
C GLU A 245 20.95 -12.19 -13.23
N THR A 246 21.42 -10.98 -13.54
CA THR A 246 22.78 -10.53 -13.20
C THR A 246 22.88 -9.83 -11.85
N GLY A 247 21.76 -9.41 -11.27
CA GLY A 247 21.69 -8.61 -10.06
C GLY A 247 21.83 -7.10 -10.28
N ASN A 248 22.04 -6.64 -11.52
CA ASN A 248 22.15 -5.22 -11.83
C ASN A 248 20.86 -4.45 -11.47
N GLY A 249 21.00 -3.27 -10.86
CA GLY A 249 19.89 -2.39 -10.49
C GLY A 249 19.10 -2.80 -9.24
N LEU A 250 19.34 -3.98 -8.65
CA LEU A 250 18.53 -4.47 -7.53
C LEU A 250 18.68 -3.62 -6.26
N THR A 251 19.88 -3.14 -5.93
CA THR A 251 20.09 -2.24 -4.79
C THR A 251 19.29 -0.94 -4.95
N GLN A 252 19.35 -0.33 -6.13
CA GLN A 252 18.58 0.87 -6.44
C GLN A 252 17.07 0.60 -6.34
N LEU A 253 16.60 -0.56 -6.82
CA LEU A 253 15.20 -0.94 -6.68
C LEU A 253 14.77 -1.03 -5.20
N LYS A 254 15.58 -1.66 -4.33
CA LYS A 254 15.29 -1.74 -2.89
C LYS A 254 15.16 -0.36 -2.26
N GLU A 255 16.10 0.54 -2.56
CA GLU A 255 16.08 1.92 -2.06
C GLU A 255 14.86 2.70 -2.54
N GLN A 256 14.48 2.54 -3.82
CA GLN A 256 13.31 3.22 -4.38
C GLN A 256 12.01 2.68 -3.80
N ILE A 257 11.89 1.36 -3.61
CA ILE A 257 10.76 0.75 -2.90
C ILE A 257 10.62 1.39 -1.52
N TYR A 258 11.71 1.42 -0.72
CA TYR A 258 11.68 2.02 0.62
C TYR A 258 11.22 3.48 0.59
N LYS A 259 11.79 4.30 -0.31
CA LYS A 259 11.41 5.71 -0.46
C LYS A 259 9.94 5.90 -0.82
N SER A 260 9.42 5.10 -1.75
CA SER A 260 8.02 5.21 -2.20
C SER A 260 7.00 4.80 -1.15
N LEU A 261 7.38 4.00 -0.15
CA LEU A 261 6.51 3.65 0.96
C LEU A 261 6.16 4.86 1.85
N ASP A 262 6.92 5.97 1.79
CA ASP A 262 6.75 7.17 2.62
C ASP A 262 6.58 6.81 4.11
N ILE A 263 7.48 5.97 4.61
CA ILE A 263 7.56 5.57 6.01
C ILE A 263 8.80 6.16 6.67
N ILE A 264 8.77 6.22 8.00
CA ILE A 264 9.88 6.60 8.86
C ILE A 264 10.11 5.50 9.91
N ARG A 265 11.36 5.32 10.31
CA ARG A 265 11.80 4.41 11.36
C ARG A 265 12.10 5.22 12.60
N VAL A 266 11.35 4.97 13.66
CA VAL A 266 11.52 5.66 14.93
C VAL A 266 12.05 4.68 15.96
N TYR A 267 13.19 5.00 16.54
CA TYR A 267 13.83 4.20 17.56
C TYR A 267 13.38 4.65 18.94
N THR A 268 13.39 3.72 19.88
CA THR A 268 13.00 4.03 21.26
C THR A 268 14.18 3.91 22.19
N LYS A 269 14.15 4.68 23.28
CA LYS A 269 15.07 4.50 24.39
C LYS A 269 14.36 4.66 25.72
N ALA A 270 14.77 3.86 26.68
CA ALA A 270 14.34 4.02 28.06
C ALA A 270 15.22 5.07 28.78
N PRO A 271 14.70 5.76 29.81
CA PRO A 271 15.48 6.71 30.59
C PRO A 271 16.79 6.11 31.08
N SER A 272 17.89 6.82 30.83
CA SER A 272 19.26 6.42 31.20
C SER A 272 19.78 5.13 30.54
N LYS A 273 19.13 4.62 29.50
CA LYS A 273 19.61 3.48 28.69
C LYS A 273 20.01 3.94 27.28
N PRO A 274 20.92 3.21 26.61
CA PRO A 274 21.15 3.43 25.19
C PRO A 274 19.88 3.16 24.38
N ALA A 275 19.80 3.78 23.21
CA ALA A 275 18.69 3.54 22.28
C ALA A 275 18.72 2.13 21.73
N ASP A 276 17.55 1.52 21.62
CA ASP A 276 17.40 0.28 20.85
C ASP A 276 17.31 0.64 19.37
N LYS A 277 18.33 0.23 18.60
CA LYS A 277 18.41 0.43 17.16
C LYS A 277 18.13 -0.83 16.35
N THR A 278 17.73 -1.91 17.02
CA THR A 278 17.49 -3.20 16.36
C THR A 278 16.10 -3.27 15.74
N GLU A 279 15.08 -2.86 16.48
CA GLU A 279 13.68 -2.91 16.04
C GLU A 279 13.06 -1.51 16.09
N PRO A 280 12.99 -0.79 14.95
CA PRO A 280 12.30 0.50 14.90
C PRO A 280 10.78 0.33 14.90
N ILE A 281 10.10 1.33 15.44
CA ILE A 281 8.68 1.57 15.17
C ILE A 281 8.57 2.12 13.75
N ILE A 282 7.73 1.50 12.91
CA ILE A 282 7.48 1.96 11.55
C ILE A 282 6.23 2.81 11.52
N LEU A 283 6.35 4.05 11.05
CA LEU A 283 5.23 4.99 10.97
C LEU A 283 5.18 5.63 9.59
N PRO A 284 3.99 6.06 9.10
CA PRO A 284 3.92 6.93 7.93
C PRO A 284 4.69 8.23 8.16
N LYS A 285 5.31 8.76 7.11
CA LYS A 285 5.95 10.08 7.13
C LYS A 285 4.95 11.16 7.52
N GLY A 286 5.39 12.10 8.37
CA GLY A 286 4.52 13.11 8.98
C GLY A 286 3.82 12.65 10.27
N SER A 287 4.07 11.42 10.73
CA SER A 287 3.57 10.95 12.03
C SER A 287 4.22 11.70 13.20
N THR A 288 3.51 11.73 14.32
CA THR A 288 3.88 12.50 15.50
C THR A 288 4.34 11.60 16.66
N VAL A 289 4.89 12.21 17.70
CA VAL A 289 5.29 11.53 18.94
C VAL A 289 4.13 10.73 19.55
N ILE A 290 2.91 11.28 19.58
CA ILE A 290 1.74 10.58 20.11
C ILE A 290 1.40 9.31 19.32
N LYS A 291 1.54 9.34 17.98
CA LYS A 291 1.35 8.16 17.12
C LYS A 291 2.40 7.09 17.40
N ALA A 292 3.66 7.49 17.59
CA ALA A 292 4.71 6.56 17.98
C ALA A 292 4.44 5.91 19.34
N ALA A 293 3.91 6.68 20.30
CA ALA A 293 3.53 6.17 21.61
C ALA A 293 2.37 5.16 21.54
N GLU A 294 1.36 5.45 20.70
CA GLU A 294 0.22 4.56 20.47
C GLU A 294 0.64 3.19 19.92
N GLU A 295 1.61 3.16 19.00
CA GLU A 295 2.11 1.94 18.38
C GLU A 295 2.87 1.04 19.37
N LEU A 296 3.48 1.64 20.41
CA LEU A 296 4.07 0.88 21.52
C LEU A 296 3.01 0.31 22.45
N HIS A 297 2.07 1.16 22.89
CA HIS A 297 1.01 0.76 23.79
C HIS A 297 -0.16 1.75 23.78
N LYS A 298 -1.40 1.24 23.69
CA LYS A 298 -2.61 2.08 23.65
C LYS A 298 -2.76 3.02 24.85
N ASP A 299 -2.32 2.60 26.02
CA ASP A 299 -2.43 3.41 27.25
C ASP A 299 -1.47 4.61 27.27
N PHE A 300 -0.37 4.56 26.52
CA PHE A 300 0.61 5.65 26.48
C PHE A 300 0.00 6.94 25.94
N VAL A 301 -1.00 6.84 25.06
CA VAL A 301 -1.71 8.00 24.53
C VAL A 301 -2.31 8.85 25.64
N ASN A 302 -2.87 8.26 26.70
CA ASN A 302 -3.49 9.03 27.78
C ASN A 302 -2.47 9.51 28.82
N GLU A 303 -1.38 8.77 29.01
CA GLU A 303 -0.40 9.04 30.06
C GLU A 303 0.74 9.96 29.59
N LEU A 304 1.07 9.98 28.29
CA LEU A 304 2.21 10.73 27.77
C LEU A 304 2.12 12.22 28.10
N LYS A 305 3.11 12.73 28.85
CA LYS A 305 3.24 14.15 29.19
C LYS A 305 4.07 14.90 28.15
N TYR A 306 5.24 14.36 27.82
CA TYR A 306 6.17 14.90 26.83
C TYR A 306 7.11 13.79 26.35
N ALA A 307 7.92 14.08 25.34
CA ALA A 307 9.01 13.20 24.93
C ALA A 307 10.32 13.96 24.82
N ARG A 308 11.43 13.24 24.87
CA ARG A 308 12.73 13.75 24.45
C ARG A 308 13.15 13.09 23.16
N ILE A 309 13.78 13.85 22.28
CA ILE A 309 14.17 13.37 20.95
C ILE A 309 15.66 13.57 20.68
N TRP A 310 16.21 12.66 19.88
CA TRP A 310 17.55 12.75 19.28
C TRP A 310 17.40 12.45 17.79
N GLY A 311 17.99 13.26 16.94
CA GLY A 311 17.77 13.14 15.51
C GLY A 311 18.55 14.16 14.71
N LYS A 312 18.53 14.00 13.39
CA LYS A 312 19.25 14.90 12.48
C LYS A 312 18.64 16.30 12.57
N GLY A 313 19.48 17.32 12.75
CA GLY A 313 19.01 18.71 12.83
C GLY A 313 18.28 19.07 14.13
N LYS A 314 18.21 18.16 15.11
CA LYS A 314 17.58 18.36 16.41
C LYS A 314 18.63 18.47 17.51
N TYR A 315 18.32 19.18 18.60
CA TYR A 315 19.20 19.20 19.78
C TYR A 315 19.01 17.92 20.57
N ASP A 316 20.10 17.24 20.89
CA ASP A 316 20.08 15.97 21.61
C ASP A 316 19.37 16.09 22.97
N GLY A 317 18.28 15.33 23.12
CA GLY A 317 17.48 15.29 24.33
C GLY A 317 16.57 16.49 24.53
N GLN A 318 16.30 17.24 23.45
CA GLN A 318 15.30 18.30 23.44
C GLN A 318 13.94 17.74 23.85
N SER A 319 13.31 18.36 24.86
CA SER A 319 11.93 18.09 25.21
C SER A 319 11.00 18.65 24.14
N VAL A 320 10.10 17.81 23.64
CA VAL A 320 9.12 18.17 22.62
C VAL A 320 7.71 17.80 23.05
N SER A 321 6.75 18.45 22.39
CA SER A 321 5.33 18.16 22.60
C SER A 321 4.95 16.80 22.03
N ARG A 322 3.76 16.34 22.39
CA ARG A 322 3.16 15.11 21.86
C ARG A 322 2.82 15.18 20.37
N GLU A 323 2.65 16.40 19.85
CA GLU A 323 2.30 16.66 18.44
C GLU A 323 3.53 16.94 17.57
N GLU A 324 4.73 16.83 18.13
CA GLU A 324 5.97 17.00 17.36
C GLU A 324 6.04 15.96 16.23
N VAL A 325 6.33 16.42 15.02
CA VAL A 325 6.49 15.56 13.84
C VAL A 325 7.86 14.88 13.89
N LEU A 326 7.85 13.57 13.68
CA LEU A 326 9.04 12.73 13.68
C LEU A 326 9.64 12.62 12.27
N GLU A 327 10.96 12.49 12.24
CA GLU A 327 11.74 12.23 11.03
C GLU A 327 12.28 10.80 11.04
N ASP A 328 12.73 10.31 9.88
CA ASP A 328 13.36 8.99 9.77
C ASP A 328 14.61 8.93 10.65
N GLU A 329 14.75 7.83 11.37
CA GLU A 329 15.81 7.53 12.35
C GLU A 329 15.81 8.35 13.64
N ASP A 330 14.76 9.13 13.90
CA ASP A 330 14.60 9.77 15.22
C ASP A 330 14.60 8.74 16.34
N ILE A 331 15.23 9.10 17.47
CA ILE A 331 15.18 8.34 18.72
C ILE A 331 14.28 9.08 19.70
N VAL A 332 13.33 8.39 20.30
CA VAL A 332 12.34 8.96 21.21
C VAL A 332 12.42 8.31 22.59
N GLU A 333 12.49 9.13 23.64
CA GLU A 333 12.33 8.74 25.05
C GLU A 333 10.97 9.29 25.54
N PHE A 334 10.03 8.40 25.81
CA PHE A 334 8.67 8.76 26.25
C PHE A 334 8.62 9.03 27.76
N HIS A 335 8.00 10.12 28.16
CA HIS A 335 7.75 10.46 29.56
C HIS A 335 6.25 10.50 29.84
N LEU A 336 5.76 9.45 30.53
CA LEU A 336 4.38 9.27 30.99
C LEU A 336 4.11 10.04 32.30
#